data_AF-A0A6V7WFT6-F1
#
_entry.id   AF-A0A6V7WFT6-F1
#
_cell.length_a   1.000
_cell.length_b   1.000
_cell.length_c   1.000
_cell.angle_alpha   90.00
_cell.angle_beta   90.00
_cell.angle_gamma   90.00
#
_symmetry.space_group_name_H-M   'P 1'
#
loop_
_entity.id
_entity.type
_entity.pdbx_description
1 polymer ?
#
loop_
_entity_poly.entity_id
_entity_poly.type
_entity_poly.pdbx_seq_one_letter_code
_entity_poly.pdbx_strand_id
1 'polypeptide(L)'
;MAPEIFDKKSVWVSPKADVYSFGVLIYKLLYSKQEHLEVLDFDKLGNFNQLDTLIVACTQVIATSRPTMEDVVLFLTGNPTEFKWDKFKGD
;
A
#
# COMPACT_ATOMS: atom_id res chain seq x y z
N MET A 1 -8.61 6.88 4.29
CA MET A 1 -8.17 8.23 3.88
C MET A 1 -6.83 8.50 4.52
N ALA A 2 -5.94 9.20 3.82
CA ALA A 2 -4.61 9.53 4.32
C ALA A 2 -4.68 10.54 5.49
N PRO A 3 -3.84 10.40 6.54
CA PRO A 3 -3.91 11.24 7.74
C PRO A 3 -3.79 12.74 7.47
N GLU A 4 -2.96 13.14 6.52
CA GLU A 4 -2.72 14.54 6.17
C GLU A 4 -3.95 15.26 5.59
N ILE A 5 -4.93 14.52 5.06
CA ILE A 5 -6.16 15.09 4.52
C ILE A 5 -7.03 15.70 5.64
N PHE A 6 -6.87 15.23 6.86
CA PHE A 6 -7.64 15.71 8.02
C PHE A 6 -7.03 16.97 8.66
N ASP A 7 -5.79 17.34 8.30
CA ASP A 7 -5.19 18.57 8.78
C ASP A 7 -5.75 19.77 7.98
N LYS A 8 -6.65 20.53 8.60
CA LYS A 8 -7.47 21.60 8.01
C LYS A 8 -6.67 22.77 7.40
N LYS A 9 -5.33 22.72 7.42
CA LYS A 9 -4.45 23.77 6.91
C LYS A 9 -4.04 23.60 5.45
N SER A 10 -4.27 22.46 4.82
CA SER A 10 -4.06 22.31 3.38
C SER A 10 -4.90 21.16 2.82
N VAL A 11 -5.79 21.47 1.86
CA VAL A 11 -6.45 20.48 1.00
C VAL A 11 -5.38 19.95 0.04
N TRP A 12 -4.47 19.11 0.52
CA TRP A 12 -3.43 18.51 -0.30
C TRP A 12 -3.84 17.09 -0.66
N VAL A 13 -4.76 17.01 -1.61
CA VAL A 13 -4.85 15.84 -2.48
C VAL A 13 -3.50 15.77 -3.20
N SER A 14 -2.75 14.71 -2.95
CA SER A 14 -1.44 14.49 -3.53
C SER A 14 -1.33 13.05 -3.99
N PRO A 15 -0.43 12.72 -4.93
CA PRO A 15 -0.16 11.34 -5.30
C PRO A 15 0.18 10.44 -4.10
N LYS A 16 0.72 11.00 -3.00
CA LYS A 16 1.00 10.24 -1.77
C LYS A 16 -0.25 9.86 -1.00
N ALA A 17 -1.34 10.62 -1.12
CA ALA A 17 -2.63 10.25 -0.54
C ALA A 17 -3.28 9.07 -1.28
N ASP A 18 -3.07 8.98 -2.60
CA ASP A 18 -3.51 7.84 -3.41
C ASP A 18 -2.71 6.58 -3.05
N VAL A 19 -1.39 6.69 -2.86
CA VAL A 19 -0.53 5.60 -2.36
C VAL A 19 -1.04 5.06 -1.01
N TYR A 20 -1.38 5.95 -0.08
CA TYR A 20 -1.96 5.53 1.21
C TYR A 20 -3.29 4.78 1.02
N SER A 21 -4.17 5.32 0.20
CA SER A 21 -5.48 4.72 -0.08
C SER A 21 -5.35 3.36 -0.76
N PHE A 22 -4.35 3.20 -1.63
CA PHE A 22 -4.01 1.92 -2.25
C PHE A 22 -3.52 0.89 -1.22
N GLY A 23 -2.65 1.26 -0.28
CA GLY A 23 -2.23 0.37 0.82
C GLY A 23 -3.40 -0.11 1.68
N VAL A 24 -4.33 0.79 2.01
CA VAL A 24 -5.58 0.44 2.71
C VAL A 24 -6.48 -0.48 1.88
N LEU A 25 -6.53 -0.28 0.56
CA LEU A 25 -7.29 -1.15 -0.35
C LEU A 25 -6.73 -2.56 -0.36
N ILE A 26 -5.40 -2.74 -0.49
CA ILE A 26 -4.77 -4.07 -0.42
C ILE A 26 -5.05 -4.72 0.94
N TYR A 27 -4.89 -3.98 2.04
CA TYR A 27 -5.22 -4.50 3.38
C TYR A 27 -6.66 -5.01 3.46
N LYS A 28 -7.62 -4.24 2.93
CA LYS A 28 -9.02 -4.67 2.90
C LYS A 28 -9.24 -5.88 2.01
N LEU A 29 -8.60 -5.95 0.85
CA LEU A 29 -8.73 -7.10 -0.07
C LEU A 29 -8.21 -8.40 0.55
N LEU A 30 -7.11 -8.33 1.31
CA LEU A 30 -6.49 -9.52 1.93
C LEU A 30 -7.15 -9.93 3.25
N TYR A 31 -7.58 -8.96 4.05
CA TYR A 31 -7.96 -9.21 5.45
C TYR A 31 -9.43 -8.94 5.76
N SER A 32 -10.19 -8.31 4.85
CA SER A 32 -11.61 -8.10 5.09
C SER A 32 -12.39 -9.39 4.82
N LYS A 33 -13.06 -9.89 5.86
CA LYS A 33 -14.10 -10.90 5.73
C LYS A 33 -15.38 -10.26 5.18
N GLN A 34 -15.42 -9.89 3.90
CA GLN A 34 -16.69 -9.52 3.28
C GLN A 34 -17.42 -10.78 2.81
N GLU A 35 -18.64 -10.97 3.30
CA GLU A 35 -19.52 -12.11 2.99
C GLU A 35 -19.98 -12.17 1.52
N HIS A 36 -19.63 -11.17 0.68
CA HIS A 36 -20.06 -11.05 -0.71
C HIS A 36 -18.92 -11.11 -1.76
N LEU A 37 -17.66 -11.34 -1.36
CA LEU A 37 -16.56 -11.56 -2.30
C LEU A 37 -16.56 -13.04 -2.75
N GLU A 38 -17.57 -13.43 -3.52
CA GLU A 38 -17.71 -14.81 -4.05
C GLU A 38 -16.64 -15.19 -5.08
N VAL A 39 -15.76 -14.26 -5.48
CA VAL A 39 -14.95 -14.37 -6.71
C VAL A 39 -13.46 -14.64 -6.45
N LEU A 40 -12.96 -14.46 -5.22
CA LEU A 40 -11.54 -14.67 -4.94
C LEU A 40 -11.32 -16.00 -4.22
N ASP A 41 -10.85 -16.99 -4.98
CA ASP A 41 -10.26 -18.21 -4.46
C ASP A 41 -8.90 -17.86 -3.82
N PHE A 42 -8.96 -17.38 -2.56
CA PHE A 42 -7.78 -16.97 -1.80
C PHE A 42 -6.76 -18.11 -1.64
N ASP A 43 -7.19 -19.37 -1.76
CA ASP A 43 -6.32 -20.55 -1.69
C ASP A 43 -5.46 -20.72 -2.95
N LYS A 44 -5.83 -20.08 -4.08
CA LYS A 44 -4.99 -20.00 -5.30
C LYS A 44 -4.14 -18.74 -5.38
N LEU A 45 -4.42 -17.76 -4.54
CA LEU A 45 -3.73 -16.48 -4.52
C LEU A 45 -2.50 -16.70 -3.63
N GLY A 46 -1.31 -16.77 -4.24
CA GLY A 46 -0.09 -17.32 -3.64
C GLY A 46 0.43 -16.60 -2.38
N ASN A 47 1.71 -16.81 -2.04
CA ASN A 47 2.28 -16.29 -0.80
C ASN A 47 2.26 -14.75 -0.72
N PHE A 48 1.41 -14.21 0.16
CA PHE A 48 1.19 -12.77 0.35
C PHE A 48 2.11 -12.10 1.37
N ASN A 49 3.07 -12.80 1.96
CA ASN A 49 3.93 -12.24 3.00
C ASN A 49 4.66 -10.96 2.55
N GLN A 50 4.89 -10.82 1.23
CA GLN A 50 5.47 -9.61 0.64
C GLN A 50 4.48 -8.43 0.60
N LEU A 51 3.18 -8.68 0.46
CA LEU A 51 2.15 -7.63 0.43
C LEU A 51 1.95 -6.97 1.79
N ASP A 52 2.24 -7.64 2.90
CA ASP A 52 2.24 -6.99 4.22
C ASP A 52 3.26 -5.87 4.30
N THR A 53 4.45 -6.12 3.75
CA THR A 53 5.51 -5.10 3.68
C THR A 53 5.06 -3.93 2.80
N LEU A 54 4.36 -4.22 1.70
CA LEU A 54 3.80 -3.20 0.81
C LEU A 54 2.72 -2.35 1.49
N ILE A 55 1.81 -2.98 2.24
CA ILE A 55 0.77 -2.30 3.00
C ILE A 55 1.43 -1.32 3.98
N VAL A 56 2.36 -1.80 4.82
CA VAL A 56 3.05 -0.97 5.83
C VAL A 56 3.74 0.23 5.18
N ALA A 57 4.48 0.01 4.09
CA ALA A 57 5.17 1.06 3.35
C ALA A 57 4.19 2.12 2.79
N CYS A 58 3.07 1.69 2.20
CA CYS A 58 2.08 2.59 1.62
C CYS A 58 1.31 3.38 2.68
N THR A 59 1.09 2.80 3.87
CA THR A 59 0.28 3.41 4.93
C THR A 59 1.08 4.20 5.97
N GLN A 60 2.34 4.54 5.69
CA GLN A 60 3.16 5.40 6.54
C GLN A 60 2.42 6.72 6.87
N VAL A 61 2.50 7.15 8.13
CA VAL A 61 1.81 8.39 8.58
C VAL A 61 2.38 9.60 7.84
N ILE A 62 3.71 9.68 7.73
CA ILE A 62 4.41 10.75 7.02
C ILE A 62 4.34 10.48 5.51
N ALA A 63 3.69 11.38 4.75
CA ALA A 63 3.43 11.20 3.32
C ALA A 63 4.71 11.04 2.47
N THR A 64 5.78 11.75 2.81
CA THR A 64 7.08 11.65 2.10
C THR A 64 7.81 10.33 2.36
N SER A 65 7.48 9.63 3.45
CA SER A 65 8.02 8.31 3.77
C SER A 65 7.31 7.17 3.04
N ARG A 66 6.23 7.45 2.29
CA ARG A 66 5.57 6.44 1.45
C ARG A 66 6.34 6.25 0.13
N PRO A 67 6.25 5.09 -0.53
CA PRO A 67 6.76 4.91 -1.89
C PRO A 67 6.03 5.80 -2.91
N THR A 68 6.57 5.91 -4.12
CA THR A 68 5.81 6.38 -5.29
C THR A 68 4.94 5.24 -5.83
N MET A 69 3.95 5.55 -6.69
CA MET A 69 3.22 4.47 -7.37
C MET A 69 4.11 3.68 -8.35
N GLU A 70 5.15 4.28 -8.89
CA GLU A 70 6.15 3.59 -9.70
C GLU A 70 6.90 2.53 -8.87
N ASP A 71 7.35 2.91 -7.66
CA ASP A 71 7.99 2.00 -6.70
C ASP A 71 7.08 0.82 -6.34
N VAL A 72 5.77 1.09 -6.15
CA VAL A 72 4.74 0.07 -5.88
C VAL A 72 4.62 -0.90 -7.05
N VAL A 73 4.59 -0.41 -8.28
CA VAL A 73 4.52 -1.25 -9.49
C VAL A 73 5.79 -2.10 -9.63
N LEU A 74 6.97 -1.52 -9.40
CA LEU A 74 8.23 -2.26 -9.42
C LEU A 74 8.26 -3.40 -8.38
N PHE A 75 7.79 -3.11 -7.16
CA PHE A 75 7.65 -4.13 -6.11
C PHE A 75 6.71 -5.27 -6.53
N LEU A 76 5.53 -4.94 -7.06
CA LEU A 76 4.53 -5.92 -7.47
C LEU A 76 4.93 -6.75 -8.69
N THR A 77 5.72 -6.18 -9.60
CA THR A 77 6.18 -6.85 -10.83
C THR A 77 7.46 -7.67 -10.63
N GLY A 78 8.10 -7.59 -9.46
CA GLY A 78 9.30 -8.36 -9.15
C GLY A 78 10.52 -7.97 -9.98
N ASN A 79 10.56 -6.74 -10.54
CA ASN A 79 11.69 -6.23 -11.31
C ASN A 79 12.61 -5.39 -10.37
N PRO A 80 13.66 -5.97 -9.77
CA PRO A 80 14.25 -5.42 -8.54
C PRO A 80 15.53 -4.61 -8.78
N THR A 81 15.99 -4.41 -10.02
CA THR A 81 17.42 -4.28 -10.29
C THR A 81 18.15 -3.11 -9.63
N GLU A 82 17.46 -2.10 -9.08
CA GLU A 82 18.11 -1.08 -8.23
C GLU A 82 17.27 -0.59 -7.02
N PHE A 83 16.09 -1.17 -6.78
CA PHE A 83 15.15 -0.56 -5.83
C PHE A 83 15.35 -1.06 -4.39
N LYS A 84 15.97 -0.22 -3.55
CA LYS A 84 16.12 -0.49 -2.11
C LYS A 84 14.80 -0.33 -1.38
N TRP A 85 14.01 -1.41 -1.34
CA TRP A 85 12.73 -1.48 -0.64
C TRP A 85 12.86 -1.34 0.88
N ASP A 86 14.03 -1.69 1.43
CA ASP A 86 14.28 -1.66 2.87
C ASP A 86 14.09 -0.27 3.51
N LYS A 87 14.19 0.82 2.73
CA LYS A 87 13.98 2.19 3.22
C LYS A 87 12.52 2.50 3.63
N PHE A 88 11.57 1.63 3.27
CA PHE A 88 10.14 1.80 3.59
C PHE A 88 9.61 0.78 4.59
N LYS A 89 10.44 -0.19 4.98
CA LYS A 89 10.16 -1.02 6.14
C LYS A 89 10.24 -0.07 7.33
N GLY A 90 9.10 0.23 7.96
CA GLY A 90 9.10 1.09 9.15
C GLY A 90 10.07 0.57 10.21
N ASP A 91 10.58 1.47 11.05
CA ASP A 91 11.40 1.12 12.21
C ASP A 91 10.71 0.09 13.13
#